data_AF-A0A399GBF9-F1
#
_entry.id   AF-A0A399GBF9-F1
#
_cell.length_a   1.000
_cell.length_b   1.000
_cell.length_c   1.000
_cell.angle_alpha   90.00
_cell.angle_beta   90.00
_cell.angle_gamma   90.00
#
_symmetry.space_group_name_H-M   'P 1'
#
loop_
_entity.id
_entity.type
_entity.pdbx_description
1 polymer ?
#
loop_
_entity_poly.entity_id
_entity_poly.type
_entity_poly.pdbx_seq_one_letter_code
_entity_poly.pdbx_strand_id
1 'polypeptide(L)'
;MRLASFLHFATIVEATTVFQLNSTSYYSPDLVAATLAFENERTEAVPITYLSFAEPTLTAELLESTITSFLSHDDVYTEPYLSTLVLGGLGTLSDGAHAVVDVDLSSGPYLLHPSNAVTRVYRLYWDHNFAFVESVTEGPNGTFVPVTGLALTDAYGALSIAVPSRLYYPLPTEDKPLSGKRLGVKDIYDLKGVRTSGGNRAYRDLVNPAPESAAALQKLIDLGAVVIGKTKTTQFALGERPTADYVDQLAPFNPRGDGYQHPQGSSAGSGAGLASYNWMDIATASDTGGSVRLPAMANGLFGMRVTNASLPLDGILPISAIFDTPGVLARSARLLQAVHRRWYPAKVYTSYPKRIVLPDLFWPTVNGTSMHIFDSFISQLATFLDANLTTFNANASFNTYTNTSEGPASYIGSTYSDITNVDQYRDLGLPFREQYIAKFGRAPYWNPQTRARWNRAATLPTSSYTTAIERTKTFQSWFRETLTPTCESTLVLYPMGAGTEDYRDIYTTAPGGIFAAGLPGNQMSVLAALPDYTIPIGERTYFSRVTERNETLPITIGMVAAAGCDHMLMDLVAELADAGIISGDVKTGSSMY
;
A
#
# COMPACT_ATOMS: atom_id res chain seq x y z
N MET A 1 -57.74 14.09 33.41
CA MET A 1 -56.52 14.92 33.57
C MET A 1 -55.34 13.97 33.75
N ARG A 2 -54.45 13.92 32.73
CA ARG A 2 -53.04 13.44 32.70
C ARG A 2 -52.75 11.92 32.94
N LEU A 3 -52.25 11.16 31.94
CA LEU A 3 -50.89 11.15 31.31
C LEU A 3 -49.84 10.50 32.25
N ALA A 4 -48.91 9.62 31.88
CA ALA A 4 -48.43 9.01 30.63
C ALA A 4 -47.46 7.87 31.04
N SER A 5 -47.57 6.67 30.46
CA SER A 5 -46.64 6.12 29.45
C SER A 5 -45.24 5.74 29.96
N PHE A 6 -45.07 4.48 30.38
CA PHE A 6 -43.82 3.74 30.21
C PHE A 6 -44.04 2.73 29.09
N LEU A 7 -43.42 2.96 27.94
CA LEU A 7 -43.01 2.00 26.91
C LEU A 7 -42.38 2.84 25.79
N HIS A 8 -41.09 3.15 25.93
CA HIS A 8 -40.27 3.40 24.74
C HIS A 8 -39.95 2.03 24.17
N PHE A 9 -40.76 1.56 23.22
CA PHE A 9 -40.23 0.68 22.20
C PHE A 9 -39.19 1.51 21.45
N ALA A 10 -37.93 1.09 21.52
CA ALA A 10 -36.93 1.55 20.58
C ALA A 10 -37.44 1.20 19.18
N THR A 11 -37.87 2.22 18.44
CA THR A 11 -38.10 2.11 17.00
C THR A 11 -36.78 1.65 16.39
N ILE A 12 -36.84 0.55 15.61
CA ILE A 12 -35.69 0.02 14.88
C ILE A 12 -35.18 1.16 13.98
N VAL A 13 -34.02 1.72 14.30
CA VAL A 13 -33.18 2.47 13.36
C VAL A 13 -32.50 1.40 12.51
N GLU A 14 -32.73 1.43 11.20
CA GLU A 14 -32.53 0.28 10.31
C GLU A 14 -31.11 -0.30 10.37
N ALA A 15 -31.04 -1.62 10.54
CA ALA A 15 -29.79 -2.34 10.68
C ALA A 15 -28.90 -2.24 9.42
N THR A 16 -27.59 -2.32 9.63
CA THR A 16 -26.61 -2.56 8.56
C THR A 16 -27.11 -3.65 7.61
N THR A 17 -27.22 -3.34 6.32
CA THR A 17 -27.91 -4.20 5.34
C THR A 17 -26.92 -4.82 4.37
N VAL A 18 -26.98 -6.15 4.22
CA VAL A 18 -26.33 -6.89 3.14
C VAL A 18 -27.42 -7.37 2.19
N PHE A 19 -27.27 -7.08 0.90
CA PHE A 19 -28.25 -7.44 -0.12
C PHE A 19 -27.59 -7.85 -1.42
N GLN A 20 -28.34 -8.47 -2.33
CA GLN A 20 -27.84 -8.91 -3.62
C GLN A 20 -28.67 -8.31 -4.76
N LEU A 21 -27.97 -7.82 -5.79
CA LEU A 21 -28.57 -7.40 -7.06
C LEU A 21 -27.89 -8.20 -8.18
N ASN A 22 -28.66 -9.00 -8.93
CA ASN A 22 -28.15 -9.87 -10.01
C ASN A 22 -26.87 -10.64 -9.59
N SER A 23 -26.92 -11.35 -8.46
CA SER A 23 -25.81 -12.14 -7.88
C SER A 23 -24.58 -11.32 -7.42
N THR A 24 -24.62 -10.00 -7.51
CA THR A 24 -23.61 -9.12 -6.92
C THR A 24 -24.01 -8.74 -5.50
N SER A 25 -23.12 -8.98 -4.54
CA SER A 25 -23.38 -8.67 -3.13
C SER A 25 -22.97 -7.23 -2.81
N TYR A 26 -23.81 -6.54 -2.05
CA TYR A 26 -23.61 -5.18 -1.58
C TYR A 26 -23.76 -5.09 -0.07
N TYR A 27 -23.10 -4.08 0.48
CA TYR A 27 -23.15 -3.68 1.87
C TYR A 27 -23.59 -2.22 1.96
N SER A 28 -24.56 -1.94 2.82
CA SER A 28 -25.00 -0.59 3.13
C SER A 28 -24.87 -0.38 4.64
N PRO A 29 -23.93 0.45 5.11
CA PRO A 29 -23.82 0.77 6.53
C PRO A 29 -25.02 1.59 6.99
N ASP A 30 -25.31 1.53 8.29
CA ASP A 30 -26.25 2.44 8.95
C ASP A 30 -25.58 3.82 9.16
N LEU A 31 -25.33 4.50 8.04
CA LEU A 31 -24.80 5.86 7.98
C LEU A 31 -25.60 6.63 6.93
N VAL A 32 -26.58 7.37 7.41
CA VAL A 32 -27.49 8.16 6.58
C VAL A 32 -26.70 9.25 5.85
N ALA A 33 -26.73 9.20 4.52
CA ALA A 33 -26.13 10.19 3.64
C ALA A 33 -27.10 11.36 3.37
N ALA A 34 -28.39 11.06 3.21
CA ALA A 34 -29.45 12.07 3.01
C ALA A 34 -30.82 11.51 3.43
N THR A 35 -31.85 12.36 3.42
CA THR A 35 -33.25 11.94 3.56
C THR A 35 -34.06 12.53 2.43
N LEU A 36 -34.79 11.68 1.69
CA LEU A 36 -35.59 12.09 0.54
C LEU A 36 -37.07 12.08 0.88
N ALA A 37 -37.79 13.18 0.73
CA ALA A 37 -39.23 13.20 0.98
C ALA A 37 -40.01 12.57 -0.19
N PHE A 38 -40.80 11.55 0.10
CA PHE A 38 -41.73 10.95 -0.85
C PHE A 38 -43.13 10.84 -0.23
N GLU A 39 -44.17 11.06 -1.04
CA GLU A 39 -45.57 11.01 -0.57
C GLU A 39 -46.09 9.58 -0.38
N ASN A 40 -45.44 8.58 -0.97
CA ASN A 40 -45.85 7.18 -0.90
C ASN A 40 -45.08 6.41 0.17
N GLU A 41 -45.81 5.69 1.03
CA GLU A 41 -45.22 4.75 1.98
C GLU A 41 -44.53 3.59 1.24
N ARG A 42 -43.34 3.20 1.71
CA ARG A 42 -42.59 2.04 1.23
C ARG A 42 -42.43 1.03 2.34
N THR A 43 -42.45 -0.25 1.99
CA THR A 43 -42.28 -1.37 2.94
C THR A 43 -40.89 -1.98 2.90
N GLU A 44 -40.12 -1.77 1.83
CA GLU A 44 -38.80 -2.36 1.61
C GLU A 44 -37.79 -1.32 1.11
N ALA A 45 -36.50 -1.60 1.35
CA ALA A 45 -35.41 -0.79 0.83
C ALA A 45 -35.22 -1.04 -0.67
N VAL A 46 -35.00 0.02 -1.44
CA VAL A 46 -34.93 -0.01 -2.91
C VAL A 46 -33.58 0.53 -3.37
N PRO A 47 -32.86 -0.18 -4.26
CA PRO A 47 -31.66 0.38 -4.90
C PRO A 47 -32.06 1.52 -5.83
N ILE A 48 -31.39 2.65 -5.71
CA ILE A 48 -31.64 3.84 -6.53
C ILE A 48 -30.35 4.37 -7.13
N THR A 49 -30.47 5.04 -8.27
CA THR A 49 -29.44 5.96 -8.76
C THR A 49 -29.87 7.38 -8.40
N TYR A 50 -29.05 8.11 -7.67
CA TYR A 50 -29.21 9.55 -7.54
C TYR A 50 -28.37 10.24 -8.60
N LEU A 51 -28.93 11.22 -9.30
CA LEU A 51 -28.24 12.03 -10.29
C LEU A 51 -28.41 13.51 -9.96
N SER A 52 -27.33 14.16 -9.54
CA SER A 52 -27.27 15.60 -9.34
C SER A 52 -26.92 16.29 -10.65
N PHE A 53 -27.78 17.19 -11.12
CA PHE A 53 -27.52 18.01 -12.30
C PHE A 53 -27.40 19.49 -11.93
N ALA A 54 -26.35 20.14 -12.47
CA ALA A 54 -26.20 21.59 -12.42
C ALA A 54 -26.91 22.29 -13.59
N GLU A 55 -27.23 21.55 -14.65
CA GLU A 55 -27.86 22.07 -15.86
C GLU A 55 -29.36 22.35 -15.62
N PRO A 56 -29.90 23.45 -16.18
CA PRO A 56 -31.31 23.84 -15.99
C PRO A 56 -32.31 22.93 -16.74
N THR A 57 -31.85 22.18 -17.73
CA THR A 57 -32.68 21.26 -18.52
C THR A 57 -31.99 19.92 -18.67
N LEU A 58 -32.67 18.85 -18.27
CA LEU A 58 -32.21 17.47 -18.47
C LEU A 58 -32.76 16.92 -19.79
N THR A 59 -31.87 16.56 -20.73
CA THR A 59 -32.24 15.89 -21.99
C THR A 59 -32.04 14.38 -21.90
N ALA A 60 -32.75 13.62 -22.74
CA ALA A 60 -32.57 12.16 -22.84
C ALA A 60 -31.12 11.78 -23.21
N GLU A 61 -30.50 12.52 -24.13
CA GLU A 61 -29.12 12.31 -24.55
C GLU A 61 -28.10 12.56 -23.42
N LEU A 62 -28.32 13.60 -22.61
CA LEU A 62 -27.47 13.88 -21.44
C LEU A 62 -27.61 12.77 -20.38
N LEU A 63 -28.83 12.29 -20.15
CA LEU A 63 -29.08 11.19 -19.24
C LEU A 63 -28.40 9.89 -19.71
N GLU A 64 -28.56 9.54 -20.99
CA GLU A 64 -27.99 8.32 -21.59
C GLU A 64 -26.46 8.34 -21.57
N SER A 65 -25.85 9.49 -21.92
CA SER A 65 -24.40 9.65 -21.88
C SER A 65 -23.85 9.60 -20.44
N THR A 66 -24.57 10.18 -19.47
CA THR A 66 -24.21 10.10 -18.04
C THR A 66 -24.25 8.66 -17.54
N ILE A 67 -25.32 7.93 -17.82
CA ILE A 67 -25.48 6.52 -17.42
C ILE A 67 -24.38 5.66 -18.04
N THR A 68 -24.11 5.85 -19.33
CA THR A 68 -23.05 5.13 -20.06
C THR A 68 -21.67 5.41 -19.47
N SER A 69 -21.40 6.67 -19.09
CA SER A 69 -20.18 7.06 -18.38
C SER A 69 -20.07 6.35 -17.03
N PHE A 70 -21.15 6.30 -16.25
CA PHE A 70 -21.14 5.66 -14.93
C PHE A 70 -20.88 4.16 -15.01
N LEU A 71 -21.57 3.45 -15.92
CA LEU A 71 -21.39 2.00 -16.12
C LEU A 71 -19.99 1.62 -16.62
N SER A 72 -19.28 2.54 -17.28
CA SER A 72 -17.93 2.29 -17.80
C SER A 72 -16.81 2.63 -16.82
N HIS A 73 -17.03 3.55 -15.88
CA HIS A 73 -15.99 4.05 -14.96
C HIS A 73 -16.14 3.57 -13.52
N ASP A 74 -17.31 3.02 -13.15
CA ASP A 74 -17.58 2.56 -11.80
C ASP A 74 -17.92 1.07 -11.76
N ASP A 75 -17.22 0.34 -10.91
CA ASP A 75 -17.36 -1.10 -10.72
C ASP A 75 -18.37 -1.47 -9.61
N VAL A 76 -18.97 -0.48 -8.95
CA VAL A 76 -20.04 -0.64 -7.96
C VAL A 76 -21.41 -0.36 -8.58
N TYR A 77 -21.48 0.63 -9.48
CA TYR A 77 -22.66 0.96 -10.25
C TYR A 77 -22.90 -0.05 -11.36
N THR A 78 -24.05 -0.73 -11.34
CA THR A 78 -24.43 -1.76 -12.30
C THR A 78 -25.86 -1.54 -12.81
N GLU A 79 -26.22 -2.22 -13.91
CA GLU A 79 -27.54 -2.10 -14.55
C GLU A 79 -28.75 -2.19 -13.59
N PRO A 80 -28.79 -3.03 -12.54
CA PRO A 80 -29.86 -3.02 -11.54
C PRO A 80 -30.19 -1.65 -10.91
N TYR A 81 -29.21 -0.75 -10.78
CA TYR A 81 -29.44 0.59 -10.25
C TYR A 81 -30.21 1.51 -11.21
N LEU A 82 -30.37 1.12 -12.48
CA LEU A 82 -31.17 1.86 -13.47
C LEU A 82 -32.68 1.69 -13.26
N SER A 83 -33.10 0.75 -12.41
CA SER A 83 -34.53 0.48 -12.16
C SER A 83 -35.26 1.67 -11.51
N THR A 84 -34.55 2.48 -10.72
CA THR A 84 -35.09 3.67 -10.07
C THR A 84 -34.09 4.81 -10.15
N LEU A 85 -34.45 5.87 -10.87
CA LEU A 85 -33.66 7.09 -10.98
C LEU A 85 -34.30 8.19 -10.11
N VAL A 86 -33.50 8.83 -9.27
CA VAL A 86 -33.87 10.01 -8.49
C VAL A 86 -33.05 11.18 -9.02
N LEU A 87 -33.73 12.24 -9.45
CA LEU A 87 -33.12 13.42 -10.04
C LEU A 87 -33.05 14.54 -9.00
N GLY A 88 -31.84 15.03 -8.76
CA GLY A 88 -31.56 16.19 -7.90
C GLY A 88 -31.18 17.42 -8.72
N GLY A 89 -31.68 18.59 -8.32
CA GLY A 89 -31.36 19.90 -8.92
C GLY A 89 -32.55 20.67 -9.51
N LEU A 90 -32.38 21.97 -9.77
CA LEU A 90 -33.43 22.96 -10.12
C LEU A 90 -33.92 22.91 -11.59
N GLY A 91 -34.06 21.73 -12.19
CA GLY A 91 -34.35 21.57 -13.62
C GLY A 91 -35.80 21.21 -13.98
N THR A 92 -36.21 21.55 -15.20
CA THR A 92 -37.41 20.99 -15.86
C THR A 92 -37.03 19.77 -16.71
N LEU A 93 -37.79 18.68 -16.62
CA LEU A 93 -37.72 17.60 -17.61
C LEU A 93 -38.22 18.12 -18.96
N SER A 94 -37.65 17.65 -20.08
CA SER A 94 -38.03 18.04 -21.44
C SER A 94 -39.53 17.91 -21.73
N ASP A 95 -40.22 17.07 -20.95
CA ASP A 95 -41.63 16.71 -21.12
C ASP A 95 -42.55 17.46 -20.12
N GLY A 96 -42.03 18.47 -19.41
CA GLY A 96 -42.81 19.34 -18.51
C GLY A 96 -43.13 18.76 -17.14
N ALA A 97 -42.58 17.59 -16.79
CA ALA A 97 -42.74 17.00 -15.45
C ALA A 97 -41.71 17.56 -14.45
N HIS A 98 -42.15 17.77 -13.20
CA HIS A 98 -41.29 18.17 -12.08
C HIS A 98 -41.25 17.04 -11.04
N ALA A 99 -40.06 16.50 -10.79
CA ALA A 99 -39.77 15.75 -9.56
C ALA A 99 -38.32 16.09 -9.19
N VAL A 100 -38.18 17.12 -8.36
CA VAL A 100 -36.90 17.65 -7.89
C VAL A 100 -36.86 17.46 -6.39
N VAL A 101 -35.88 16.70 -5.89
CA VAL A 101 -35.54 16.69 -4.47
C VAL A 101 -34.15 17.32 -4.35
N ASP A 102 -34.09 18.54 -3.80
CA ASP A 102 -32.82 19.24 -3.58
C ASP A 102 -32.20 18.74 -2.27
N VAL A 103 -31.25 17.81 -2.39
CA VAL A 103 -30.45 17.31 -1.28
C VAL A 103 -28.97 17.31 -1.67
N ASP A 104 -28.13 17.66 -0.70
CA ASP A 104 -26.67 17.64 -0.83
C ASP A 104 -26.18 16.19 -0.86
N LEU A 105 -26.23 15.58 -2.05
CA LEU A 105 -25.86 14.20 -2.30
C LEU A 105 -25.10 14.12 -3.63
N SER A 106 -23.99 13.38 -3.68
CA SER A 106 -23.25 13.15 -4.93
C SER A 106 -23.99 12.17 -5.82
N SER A 107 -23.85 12.29 -7.15
CA SER A 107 -24.39 11.29 -8.07
C SER A 107 -23.82 9.90 -7.79
N GLY A 108 -24.64 8.85 -7.94
CA GLY A 108 -24.19 7.48 -7.75
C GLY A 108 -25.28 6.51 -7.28
N PRO A 109 -24.91 5.24 -7.04
CA PRO A 109 -25.82 4.24 -6.51
C PRO A 109 -26.09 4.49 -5.02
N TYR A 110 -27.30 4.26 -4.55
CA TYR A 110 -27.64 4.32 -3.13
C TYR A 110 -28.70 3.27 -2.78
N LEU A 111 -28.88 3.05 -1.48
CA LEU A 111 -30.02 2.32 -0.95
C LEU A 111 -30.98 3.33 -0.30
N LEU A 112 -32.24 3.33 -0.76
CA LEU A 112 -33.30 4.15 -0.20
C LEU A 112 -34.21 3.28 0.67
N HIS A 113 -34.27 3.60 1.95
CA HIS A 113 -34.97 2.81 2.94
C HIS A 113 -36.44 3.22 3.11
N PRO A 114 -37.30 2.35 3.69
CA PRO A 114 -38.66 2.67 4.12
C PRO A 114 -38.77 3.95 4.96
N SER A 115 -37.76 4.23 5.78
CA SER A 115 -37.64 5.44 6.60
C SER A 115 -37.38 6.72 5.80
N ASN A 116 -37.29 6.64 4.46
CA ASN A 116 -36.82 7.68 3.55
C ASN A 116 -35.34 8.07 3.72
N ALA A 117 -34.60 7.37 4.58
CA ALA A 117 -33.16 7.51 4.66
C ALA A 117 -32.49 6.98 3.39
N VAL A 118 -31.44 7.66 2.94
CA VAL A 118 -30.58 7.24 1.85
C VAL A 118 -29.21 6.92 2.43
N THR A 119 -28.70 5.73 2.13
CA THR A 119 -27.38 5.29 2.59
C THR A 119 -26.52 4.92 1.38
N ARG A 120 -25.19 5.15 1.51
CA ARG A 120 -24.23 4.71 0.50
C ARG A 120 -24.19 3.19 0.43
N VAL A 121 -23.85 2.68 -0.75
CA VAL A 121 -23.66 1.26 -1.01
C VAL A 121 -22.21 0.97 -1.35
N TYR A 122 -21.77 -0.19 -0.91
CA TYR A 122 -20.44 -0.71 -1.12
C TYR A 122 -20.59 -2.07 -1.79
N ARG A 123 -19.90 -2.30 -2.91
CA ARG A 123 -19.85 -3.65 -3.48
C ARG A 123 -18.93 -4.51 -2.61
N LEU A 124 -19.35 -5.74 -2.34
CA LEU A 124 -18.56 -6.71 -1.60
C LEU A 124 -17.72 -7.55 -2.57
N TYR A 125 -16.39 -7.43 -2.46
CA TYR A 125 -15.43 -8.23 -3.21
C TYR A 125 -14.72 -9.23 -2.31
N TRP A 126 -14.46 -10.45 -2.79
CA TRP A 126 -13.71 -11.45 -2.04
C TRP A 126 -12.20 -11.20 -2.12
N ASP A 127 -11.56 -11.20 -0.95
CA ASP A 127 -10.10 -11.16 -0.78
C ASP A 127 -9.48 -12.56 -0.99
N HIS A 128 -9.63 -13.11 -2.20
CA HIS A 128 -9.19 -14.47 -2.54
C HIS A 128 -7.66 -14.71 -2.44
N ASN A 129 -6.85 -13.66 -2.34
CA ASN A 129 -5.40 -13.72 -2.12
C ASN A 129 -5.02 -13.43 -0.66
N PHE A 130 -6.00 -13.25 0.22
CA PHE A 130 -5.80 -13.05 1.65
C PHE A 130 -4.90 -11.84 1.95
N ALA A 131 -5.04 -10.74 1.21
CA ALA A 131 -4.26 -9.53 1.33
C ALA A 131 -4.68 -8.63 2.51
N PHE A 132 -5.89 -8.77 3.04
CA PHE A 132 -6.46 -7.89 4.07
C PHE A 132 -6.57 -8.57 5.44
N VAL A 133 -6.51 -7.77 6.51
CA VAL A 133 -6.85 -8.20 7.87
C VAL A 133 -8.28 -7.78 8.26
N GLU A 134 -8.77 -6.68 7.69
CA GLU A 134 -10.06 -6.09 8.06
C GLU A 134 -10.52 -5.14 6.95
N SER A 135 -11.80 -5.21 6.58
CA SER A 135 -12.45 -4.22 5.72
C SER A 135 -13.03 -3.09 6.56
N VAL A 136 -13.05 -1.87 6.03
CA VAL A 136 -13.57 -0.69 6.73
C VAL A 136 -14.44 0.15 5.80
N THR A 137 -15.39 0.87 6.37
CA THR A 137 -16.11 1.96 5.70
C THR A 137 -15.90 3.28 6.43
N GLU A 138 -16.25 4.38 5.77
CA GLU A 138 -16.33 5.68 6.43
C GLU A 138 -17.38 5.65 7.54
N GLY A 139 -17.05 6.28 8.66
CA GLY A 139 -17.92 6.52 9.79
C GLY A 139 -18.15 8.02 10.00
N PRO A 140 -18.92 8.38 11.04
CA PRO A 140 -19.16 9.78 11.37
C PRO A 140 -17.85 10.49 11.76
N ASN A 141 -17.78 11.80 11.53
CA ASN A 141 -16.66 12.67 11.95
C ASN A 141 -15.27 12.20 11.46
N GLY A 142 -15.19 11.66 10.25
CA GLY A 142 -13.93 11.20 9.65
C GLY A 142 -13.33 9.95 10.31
N THR A 143 -14.12 9.23 11.12
CA THR A 143 -13.73 7.92 11.67
C THR A 143 -13.89 6.83 10.62
N PHE A 144 -13.30 5.67 10.86
CA PHE A 144 -13.49 4.46 10.07
C PHE A 144 -14.09 3.38 10.94
N VAL A 145 -15.04 2.64 10.37
CA VAL A 145 -15.77 1.59 11.07
C VAL A 145 -15.42 0.25 10.42
N PRO A 146 -14.92 -0.73 11.19
CA PRO A 146 -14.74 -2.08 10.68
C PRO A 146 -16.06 -2.69 10.21
N VAL A 147 -16.02 -3.35 9.07
CA VAL A 147 -17.19 -4.06 8.54
C VAL A 147 -17.32 -5.40 9.25
N THR A 148 -18.13 -5.42 10.31
CA THR A 148 -18.38 -6.62 11.14
C THR A 148 -19.65 -7.36 10.73
N GLY A 149 -19.68 -8.69 10.90
CA GLY A 149 -20.91 -9.48 10.76
C GLY A 149 -21.29 -9.89 9.34
N LEU A 150 -20.40 -9.71 8.35
CA LEU A 150 -20.64 -10.20 6.99
C LEU A 150 -20.56 -11.73 6.94
N ALA A 151 -21.66 -12.37 6.54
CA ALA A 151 -21.75 -13.82 6.33
C ALA A 151 -21.15 -14.31 4.99
N LEU A 152 -20.29 -13.51 4.35
CA LEU A 152 -19.75 -13.80 3.02
C LEU A 152 -18.24 -14.01 3.10
N THR A 153 -17.85 -15.18 3.62
CA THR A 153 -16.52 -15.71 3.33
C THR A 153 -16.61 -16.63 2.13
N ASP A 154 -15.56 -16.66 1.30
CA ASP A 154 -15.49 -17.70 0.26
C ASP A 154 -15.26 -19.09 0.89
N ALA A 155 -15.13 -20.12 0.05
CA ALA A 155 -14.89 -21.50 0.50
C ALA A 155 -13.60 -21.69 1.31
N TYR A 156 -12.66 -20.74 1.23
CA TYR A 156 -11.36 -20.77 1.90
C TYR A 156 -11.31 -19.82 3.12
N GLY A 157 -12.40 -19.14 3.45
CA GLY A 157 -12.45 -18.19 4.57
C GLY A 157 -11.95 -16.80 4.20
N ALA A 158 -11.88 -16.44 2.92
CA ALA A 158 -11.50 -15.09 2.49
C ALA A 158 -12.48 -14.04 3.03
N LEU A 159 -11.94 -12.88 3.42
CA LEU A 159 -12.76 -11.75 3.85
C LEU A 159 -13.48 -11.12 2.65
N SER A 160 -14.67 -10.55 2.89
CA SER A 160 -15.28 -9.62 1.95
C SER A 160 -14.82 -8.19 2.23
N ILE A 161 -14.41 -7.48 1.18
CA ILE A 161 -14.00 -6.08 1.22
C ILE A 161 -15.13 -5.20 0.68
N ALA A 162 -15.62 -4.29 1.52
CA ALA A 162 -16.60 -3.27 1.15
C ALA A 162 -15.92 -2.16 0.35
N VAL A 163 -16.22 -2.08 -0.94
CA VAL A 163 -15.63 -1.13 -1.87
C VAL A 163 -16.68 -0.08 -2.27
N PRO A 164 -16.46 1.22 -1.98
CA PRO A 164 -17.41 2.29 -2.31
C PRO A 164 -17.40 2.62 -3.79
N SER A 165 -18.53 3.10 -4.32
CA SER A 165 -18.58 3.69 -5.66
C SER A 165 -17.63 4.88 -5.78
N ARG A 166 -16.93 4.98 -6.91
CA ARG A 166 -16.07 6.11 -7.30
C ARG A 166 -16.89 7.37 -7.60
N LEU A 167 -18.16 7.21 -7.95
CA LEU A 167 -19.08 8.31 -8.29
C LEU A 167 -19.38 9.23 -7.10
N TYR A 168 -19.20 8.72 -5.86
CA TYR A 168 -19.33 9.53 -4.66
C TYR A 168 -18.25 10.61 -4.50
N TYR A 169 -17.20 10.54 -5.31
CA TYR A 169 -16.05 11.41 -5.18
C TYR A 169 -15.92 12.27 -6.45
N PRO A 170 -15.56 13.55 -6.32
CA PRO A 170 -15.33 14.41 -7.47
C PRO A 170 -14.13 13.88 -8.29
N LEU A 171 -14.05 14.31 -9.54
CA LEU A 171 -12.88 13.98 -10.37
C LEU A 171 -11.59 14.52 -9.72
N PRO A 172 -10.45 13.82 -9.89
CA PRO A 172 -9.16 14.30 -9.40
C PRO A 172 -8.86 15.72 -9.87
N THR A 173 -8.34 16.53 -8.95
CA THR A 173 -7.83 17.88 -9.22
C THR A 173 -6.36 17.95 -8.83
N GLU A 174 -5.69 19.06 -9.13
CA GLU A 174 -4.30 19.24 -8.69
C GLU A 174 -4.15 19.16 -7.16
N ASP A 175 -5.12 19.66 -6.40
CA ASP A 175 -5.07 19.68 -4.93
C ASP A 175 -5.57 18.38 -4.29
N LYS A 176 -6.47 17.65 -4.97
CA LYS A 176 -6.93 16.33 -4.57
C LYS A 176 -6.66 15.29 -5.66
N PRO A 177 -5.38 14.97 -5.93
CA PRO A 177 -5.01 14.06 -7.00
C PRO A 177 -5.46 12.61 -6.74
N LEU A 178 -5.82 12.29 -5.49
CA LEU A 178 -6.26 10.95 -5.09
C LEU A 178 -7.78 10.83 -4.97
N SER A 179 -8.54 11.86 -5.36
CA SER A 179 -10.01 11.82 -5.30
C SER A 179 -10.56 10.56 -5.96
N GLY A 180 -11.33 9.78 -5.20
CA GLY A 180 -11.92 8.52 -5.65
C GLY A 180 -10.94 7.35 -5.83
N LYS A 181 -9.65 7.52 -5.53
CA LYS A 181 -8.64 6.44 -5.55
C LYS A 181 -8.70 5.64 -4.26
N ARG A 182 -8.88 4.33 -4.38
CA ARG A 182 -9.08 3.41 -3.26
C ARG A 182 -7.74 2.95 -2.70
N LEU A 183 -7.60 3.09 -1.38
CA LEU A 183 -6.37 2.91 -0.62
C LEU A 183 -6.51 1.77 0.39
N GLY A 184 -5.65 0.76 0.26
CA GLY A 184 -5.41 -0.21 1.34
C GLY A 184 -4.32 0.27 2.29
N VAL A 185 -4.52 0.07 3.59
CA VAL A 185 -3.63 0.62 4.62
C VAL A 185 -2.85 -0.49 5.30
N LYS A 186 -1.53 -0.54 5.14
CA LYS A 186 -0.68 -1.53 5.84
C LYS A 186 -0.96 -1.49 7.34
N ASP A 187 -1.16 -2.66 7.94
CA ASP A 187 -1.58 -2.80 9.34
C ASP A 187 -0.48 -2.56 10.38
N ILE A 188 0.32 -1.52 10.16
CA ILE A 188 1.17 -0.85 11.13
C ILE A 188 0.84 0.64 11.25
N TYR A 189 -0.01 1.16 10.36
CA TYR A 189 -0.51 2.52 10.39
C TYR A 189 -1.81 2.56 11.21
N ASP A 190 -1.86 3.47 12.16
CA ASP A 190 -3.08 3.84 12.85
C ASP A 190 -4.07 4.46 11.88
N LEU A 191 -5.32 4.02 12.01
CA LEU A 191 -6.46 4.49 11.24
C LEU A 191 -7.56 4.83 12.25
N LYS A 192 -8.02 6.08 12.23
CA LYS A 192 -8.98 6.61 13.20
C LYS A 192 -10.22 5.71 13.34
N GLY A 193 -10.50 5.22 14.55
CA GLY A 193 -11.63 4.33 14.84
C GLY A 193 -11.36 2.84 14.62
N VAL A 194 -10.14 2.45 14.21
CA VAL A 194 -9.77 1.05 13.91
C VAL A 194 -8.54 0.64 14.73
N ARG A 195 -8.47 -0.64 15.12
CA ARG A 195 -7.28 -1.20 15.81
C ARG A 195 -6.16 -1.50 14.81
N THR A 196 -4.92 -1.23 15.21
CA THR A 196 -3.72 -1.62 14.46
C THR A 196 -3.12 -2.89 15.08
N SER A 197 -3.07 -4.01 14.36
CA SER A 197 -2.59 -5.28 14.94
C SER A 197 -1.10 -5.50 14.83
N GLY A 198 -0.42 -4.86 13.88
CA GLY A 198 0.98 -5.15 13.59
C GLY A 198 1.20 -6.61 13.17
N GLY A 199 0.20 -7.29 12.62
CA GLY A 199 0.29 -8.72 12.29
C GLY A 199 0.38 -9.63 13.53
N ASN A 200 -0.07 -9.18 14.70
CA ASN A 200 -0.03 -9.94 15.95
C ASN A 200 -1.37 -9.91 16.69
N ARG A 201 -1.91 -11.09 17.03
CA ARG A 201 -3.22 -11.20 17.69
C ARG A 201 -3.20 -10.63 19.10
N ALA A 202 -2.15 -10.92 19.88
CA ALA A 202 -2.03 -10.44 21.25
C ALA A 202 -1.91 -8.90 21.31
N TYR A 203 -1.21 -8.29 20.35
CA TYR A 203 -1.14 -6.84 20.23
C TYR A 203 -2.50 -6.25 19.88
N ARG A 204 -3.23 -6.85 18.93
CA ARG A 204 -4.62 -6.44 18.61
C ARG A 204 -5.55 -6.49 19.82
N ASP A 205 -5.44 -7.50 20.67
CA ASP A 205 -6.27 -7.64 21.88
C ASP A 205 -5.89 -6.62 22.96
N LEU A 206 -4.62 -6.18 22.98
CA LEU A 206 -4.13 -5.17 23.91
C LEU A 206 -4.70 -3.79 23.57
N VAL A 207 -4.58 -3.39 22.31
CA VAL A 207 -4.81 -2.00 21.87
C VAL A 207 -6.28 -1.66 21.68
N ASN A 208 -6.61 -0.40 21.91
CA ASN A 208 -7.91 0.17 21.58
C ASN A 208 -7.90 0.69 20.13
N PRO A 209 -9.08 0.93 19.53
CA PRO A 209 -9.15 1.67 18.26
C PRO A 209 -8.39 2.99 18.33
N ALA A 210 -7.65 3.33 17.28
CA ALA A 210 -6.81 4.52 17.27
C ALA A 210 -7.67 5.80 17.33
N PRO A 211 -7.30 6.80 18.14
CA PRO A 211 -8.06 8.06 18.24
C PRO A 211 -7.90 8.94 16.99
N GLU A 212 -6.78 8.81 16.28
CA GLU A 212 -6.45 9.55 15.07
C GLU A 212 -5.73 8.63 14.08
N SER A 213 -5.78 8.98 12.80
CA SER A 213 -4.99 8.30 11.77
C SER A 213 -3.52 8.73 11.86
N ALA A 214 -2.61 7.84 11.49
CA ALA A 214 -1.18 8.15 11.39
C ALA A 214 -0.95 9.41 10.53
N ALA A 215 -0.03 10.28 10.93
CA ALA A 215 0.11 11.60 10.31
C ALA A 215 0.44 11.51 8.80
N ALA A 216 1.26 10.54 8.39
CA ALA A 216 1.53 10.29 6.98
C ALA A 216 0.30 9.74 6.23
N LEU A 217 -0.52 8.90 6.87
CA LEU A 217 -1.76 8.39 6.26
C LEU A 217 -2.81 9.49 6.11
N GLN A 218 -2.99 10.34 7.13
CA GLN A 218 -3.97 11.42 7.10
C GLN A 218 -3.74 12.35 5.90
N LYS A 219 -2.48 12.67 5.57
CA LYS A 219 -2.17 13.44 4.36
C LYS A 219 -2.69 12.79 3.07
N LEU A 220 -2.65 11.47 2.94
CA LEU A 220 -3.21 10.79 1.76
C LEU A 220 -4.73 10.90 1.71
N ILE A 221 -5.39 10.80 2.87
CA ILE A 221 -6.84 10.98 3.01
C ILE A 221 -7.21 12.43 2.63
N ASP A 222 -6.45 13.41 3.09
CA ASP A 222 -6.68 14.84 2.79
C ASP A 222 -6.52 15.14 1.28
N LEU A 223 -5.64 14.40 0.59
CA LEU A 223 -5.48 14.44 -0.88
C LEU A 223 -6.60 13.70 -1.64
N GLY A 224 -7.59 13.16 -0.93
CA GLY A 224 -8.80 12.53 -1.49
C GLY A 224 -8.78 11.00 -1.55
N ALA A 225 -7.78 10.33 -0.97
CA ALA A 225 -7.72 8.87 -0.99
C ALA A 225 -8.83 8.25 -0.15
N VAL A 226 -9.42 7.17 -0.67
CA VAL A 226 -10.58 6.48 -0.09
C VAL A 226 -10.14 5.19 0.56
N VAL A 227 -10.16 5.12 1.89
CA VAL A 227 -9.71 3.92 2.62
C VAL A 227 -10.74 2.80 2.53
N ILE A 228 -10.29 1.59 2.13
CA ILE A 228 -11.16 0.41 1.97
C ILE A 228 -10.88 -0.74 2.95
N GLY A 229 -9.73 -0.70 3.62
CA GLY A 229 -9.37 -1.73 4.58
C GLY A 229 -7.91 -1.67 5.03
N LYS A 230 -7.60 -2.49 6.04
CA LYS A 230 -6.24 -2.71 6.53
C LYS A 230 -5.62 -3.90 5.79
N THR A 231 -4.49 -3.70 5.12
CA THR A 231 -3.73 -4.76 4.44
C THR A 231 -2.76 -5.46 5.38
N LYS A 232 -2.51 -6.75 5.15
CA LYS A 232 -1.61 -7.57 5.96
C LYS A 232 -0.18 -7.03 5.94
N THR A 233 0.43 -7.07 7.11
CA THR A 233 1.86 -6.92 7.32
C THR A 233 2.41 -8.23 7.88
N THR A 234 3.70 -8.48 7.67
CA THR A 234 4.42 -9.42 8.55
C THR A 234 4.48 -8.87 9.96
N GLN A 235 4.66 -9.74 10.97
CA GLN A 235 4.58 -9.35 12.37
C GLN A 235 5.57 -8.22 12.72
N PHE A 236 5.03 -7.10 13.19
CA PHE A 236 5.74 -5.86 13.52
C PHE A 236 6.71 -5.40 12.42
N ALA A 237 6.33 -5.63 11.17
CA ALA A 237 7.11 -5.32 9.99
C ALA A 237 8.48 -6.04 9.87
N LEU A 238 8.68 -7.12 10.62
CA LEU A 238 9.86 -7.98 10.57
C LEU A 238 9.75 -9.03 9.44
N GLY A 239 10.86 -9.45 8.84
CA GLY A 239 10.84 -10.41 7.73
C GLY A 239 10.27 -11.78 8.13
N GLU A 240 9.40 -12.34 7.29
CA GLU A 240 8.74 -13.64 7.49
C GLU A 240 8.72 -14.48 6.20
N ARG A 241 8.77 -15.79 6.37
CA ARG A 241 8.60 -16.81 5.32
C ARG A 241 7.23 -17.48 5.45
N PRO A 242 6.45 -17.61 4.35
CA PRO A 242 5.12 -18.23 4.38
C PRO A 242 5.07 -19.62 5.00
N THR A 243 6.10 -20.45 4.83
CA THR A 243 6.11 -21.82 5.38
C THR A 243 6.31 -21.92 6.89
N ALA A 244 6.83 -20.86 7.52
CA ALA A 244 7.46 -20.98 8.83
C ALA A 244 6.97 -19.94 9.83
N ASP A 245 6.84 -18.69 9.40
CA ASP A 245 6.80 -17.56 10.34
C ASP A 245 5.41 -16.93 10.48
N TYR A 246 4.54 -17.16 9.50
CA TYR A 246 3.14 -16.71 9.48
C TYR A 246 2.26 -17.57 10.40
N VAL A 247 2.40 -17.37 11.72
CA VAL A 247 1.68 -18.15 12.74
C VAL A 247 0.35 -17.52 13.13
N ASP A 248 0.29 -16.19 13.18
CA ASP A 248 -0.92 -15.45 13.60
C ASP A 248 -1.96 -15.33 12.49
N GLN A 249 -1.52 -15.37 11.22
CA GLN A 249 -2.32 -15.15 10.02
C GLN A 249 -1.73 -15.94 8.85
N LEU A 250 -2.55 -16.30 7.86
CA LEU A 250 -2.05 -16.86 6.59
C LEU A 250 -1.36 -15.77 5.75
N ALA A 251 -0.17 -16.09 5.23
CA ALA A 251 0.55 -15.22 4.30
C ALA A 251 -0.27 -14.94 3.03
N PRO A 252 -0.34 -13.68 2.56
CA PRO A 252 -0.95 -13.35 1.27
C PRO A 252 -0.39 -14.19 0.14
N PHE A 253 -1.22 -14.50 -0.86
CA PHE A 253 -0.79 -15.15 -2.10
C PHE A 253 -0.35 -14.09 -3.10
N ASN A 254 0.86 -14.22 -3.64
CA ASN A 254 1.32 -13.41 -4.76
C ASN A 254 0.61 -13.91 -6.03
N PRO A 255 -0.19 -13.11 -6.74
CA PRO A 255 -0.90 -13.57 -7.93
C PRO A 255 0.03 -13.78 -9.14
N ARG A 256 1.27 -13.29 -9.11
CA ARG A 256 2.24 -13.40 -10.22
C ARG A 256 2.69 -14.85 -10.46
N GLY A 257 3.02 -15.13 -11.71
CA GLY A 257 3.43 -16.45 -12.17
C GLY A 257 2.38 -17.50 -11.85
N ASP A 258 2.80 -18.52 -11.09
CA ASP A 258 1.95 -19.63 -10.69
C ASP A 258 1.00 -19.35 -9.51
N GLY A 259 1.07 -18.19 -8.87
CA GLY A 259 0.25 -17.88 -7.68
C GLY A 259 0.85 -18.37 -6.35
N TYR A 260 1.99 -19.08 -6.38
CA TYR A 260 2.63 -19.72 -5.22
C TYR A 260 4.03 -19.20 -4.93
N GLN A 261 4.37 -18.02 -5.47
CA GLN A 261 5.58 -17.29 -5.09
C GLN A 261 5.41 -16.57 -3.74
N HIS A 262 6.52 -16.27 -3.08
CA HIS A 262 6.59 -15.44 -1.90
C HIS A 262 6.14 -14.01 -2.26
N PRO A 263 5.17 -13.40 -1.54
CA PRO A 263 4.69 -12.04 -1.83
C PRO A 263 5.68 -10.93 -1.45
N GLN A 264 6.77 -11.30 -0.79
CA GLN A 264 7.73 -10.46 -0.08
C GLN A 264 7.10 -9.58 0.99
N GLY A 265 7.94 -9.04 1.87
CA GLY A 265 7.49 -8.35 3.06
C GLY A 265 8.35 -7.13 3.42
N SER A 266 7.95 -6.36 4.43
CA SER A 266 6.81 -6.63 5.31
C SER A 266 5.46 -6.14 4.81
N SER A 267 5.39 -5.33 3.75
CA SER A 267 4.13 -4.83 3.18
C SER A 267 3.45 -5.87 2.26
N ALA A 268 3.37 -7.12 2.73
CA ALA A 268 2.98 -8.28 1.92
C ALA A 268 1.55 -8.16 1.38
N GLY A 269 0.59 -7.76 2.21
CA GLY A 269 -0.80 -7.57 1.80
C GLY A 269 -0.97 -6.38 0.85
N SER A 270 -0.19 -5.30 1.06
CA SER A 270 -0.19 -4.14 0.17
C SER A 270 0.26 -4.51 -1.25
N GLY A 271 1.35 -5.27 -1.37
CA GLY A 271 1.86 -5.73 -2.66
C GLY A 271 0.94 -6.74 -3.34
N ALA A 272 0.57 -7.81 -2.63
CA ALA A 272 -0.30 -8.86 -3.16
C ALA A 272 -1.68 -8.30 -3.53
N GLY A 273 -2.28 -7.46 -2.69
CA GLY A 273 -3.58 -6.85 -2.95
C GLY A 273 -3.60 -5.99 -4.21
N LEU A 274 -2.59 -5.13 -4.40
CA LEU A 274 -2.49 -4.34 -5.63
C LEU A 274 -2.26 -5.19 -6.87
N ALA A 275 -1.51 -6.28 -6.79
CA ALA A 275 -1.33 -7.17 -7.93
C ALA A 275 -2.56 -8.06 -8.20
N SER A 276 -3.45 -8.25 -7.22
CA SER A 276 -4.65 -9.09 -7.37
C SER A 276 -5.89 -8.30 -7.78
N TYR A 277 -6.04 -7.06 -7.30
CA TYR A 277 -7.34 -6.38 -7.29
C TYR A 277 -7.35 -5.10 -8.11
N ASN A 278 -8.07 -5.11 -9.24
CA ASN A 278 -8.24 -3.92 -10.09
C ASN A 278 -9.00 -2.80 -9.38
N TRP A 279 -9.87 -3.14 -8.43
CA TRP A 279 -10.62 -2.18 -7.63
C TRP A 279 -9.78 -1.46 -6.57
N MET A 280 -8.54 -1.86 -6.34
CA MET A 280 -7.60 -1.21 -5.41
C MET A 280 -6.58 -0.40 -6.20
N ASP A 281 -6.40 0.89 -5.91
CA ASP A 281 -5.56 1.79 -6.74
C ASP A 281 -4.16 1.98 -6.17
N ILE A 282 -4.08 2.16 -4.85
CA ILE A 282 -2.83 2.40 -4.10
C ILE A 282 -2.84 1.66 -2.76
N ALA A 283 -1.67 1.47 -2.18
CA ALA A 283 -1.51 0.92 -0.84
C ALA A 283 -0.45 1.66 -0.06
N THR A 284 -0.67 1.92 1.23
CA THR A 284 0.47 2.30 2.09
C THR A 284 1.39 1.11 2.30
N ALA A 285 2.66 1.43 2.48
CA ALA A 285 3.75 0.52 2.78
C ALA A 285 4.73 1.24 3.74
N SER A 286 5.75 0.54 4.23
CA SER A 286 6.86 1.17 4.96
C SER A 286 8.15 0.46 4.61
N ASP A 287 9.28 1.16 4.67
CA ASP A 287 10.59 0.63 4.34
C ASP A 287 11.57 0.89 5.48
N THR A 288 11.98 -0.16 6.17
CA THR A 288 13.11 -0.13 7.12
C THR A 288 14.30 -0.88 6.56
N GLY A 289 14.06 -1.94 5.78
CA GLY A 289 15.09 -2.79 5.18
C GLY A 289 14.81 -3.18 3.73
N GLY A 290 13.83 -2.55 3.08
CA GLY A 290 13.30 -2.95 1.76
C GLY A 290 11.79 -3.21 1.73
N SER A 291 11.04 -2.88 2.78
CA SER A 291 9.64 -3.31 2.90
C SER A 291 8.61 -2.57 2.03
N VAL A 292 9.02 -1.52 1.30
CA VAL A 292 8.27 -1.03 0.12
C VAL A 292 8.76 -1.76 -1.12
N ARG A 293 10.08 -1.80 -1.24
CA ARG A 293 10.83 -2.21 -2.41
C ARG A 293 10.76 -3.70 -2.76
N LEU A 294 10.78 -4.59 -1.77
CA LEU A 294 10.71 -6.05 -1.93
C LEU A 294 9.29 -6.51 -2.30
N PRO A 295 8.20 -6.03 -1.67
CA PRO A 295 6.86 -6.28 -2.19
C PRO A 295 6.65 -5.71 -3.59
N ALA A 296 7.18 -4.52 -3.90
CA ALA A 296 7.13 -3.96 -5.25
C ALA A 296 7.84 -4.88 -6.27
N MET A 297 9.03 -5.36 -5.92
CA MET A 297 9.81 -6.31 -6.71
C MET A 297 9.04 -7.60 -7.01
N ALA A 298 8.54 -8.28 -5.97
CA ALA A 298 7.92 -9.59 -6.13
C ALA A 298 6.55 -9.55 -6.83
N ASN A 299 5.81 -8.46 -6.66
CA ASN A 299 4.47 -8.30 -7.24
C ASN A 299 4.50 -7.49 -8.54
N GLY A 300 5.68 -7.08 -9.02
CA GLY A 300 5.84 -6.30 -10.25
C GLY A 300 5.11 -4.96 -10.19
N LEU A 301 5.33 -4.18 -9.14
CA LEU A 301 4.68 -2.89 -8.89
C LEU A 301 5.72 -1.76 -8.86
N PHE A 302 5.23 -0.52 -8.94
CA PHE A 302 6.03 0.66 -8.65
C PHE A 302 6.00 0.94 -7.14
N GLY A 303 7.16 1.27 -6.57
CA GLY A 303 7.28 1.63 -5.16
C GLY A 303 8.58 2.38 -4.88
N MET A 304 8.53 3.37 -3.99
CA MET A 304 9.70 4.17 -3.65
C MET A 304 9.91 4.23 -2.13
N ARG A 305 11.14 3.92 -1.70
CA ARG A 305 11.66 4.39 -0.41
C ARG A 305 11.99 5.86 -0.57
N VAL A 306 11.39 6.71 0.25
CA VAL A 306 11.69 8.15 0.26
C VAL A 306 13.00 8.43 1.00
N THR A 307 13.57 9.62 0.81
CA THR A 307 14.64 10.13 1.68
C THR A 307 14.19 10.02 3.14
N ASN A 308 15.06 9.50 4.02
CA ASN A 308 14.68 9.29 5.42
C ASN A 308 14.32 10.63 6.10
N ALA A 309 13.38 10.56 7.05
CA ALA A 309 12.81 11.70 7.78
C ALA A 309 12.01 12.71 6.93
N SER A 310 11.69 12.43 5.66
CA SER A 310 10.81 13.27 4.84
C SER A 310 9.33 13.26 5.27
N LEU A 311 8.91 12.22 6.00
CA LEU A 311 7.54 12.02 6.45
C LEU A 311 7.50 11.72 7.95
N PRO A 312 6.44 12.14 8.66
CA PRO A 312 6.27 11.85 10.07
C PRO A 312 6.01 10.36 10.31
N LEU A 313 6.45 9.87 11.47
CA LEU A 313 6.26 8.48 11.90
C LEU A 313 5.15 8.32 12.94
N ASP A 314 4.52 9.42 13.38
CA ASP A 314 3.45 9.41 14.38
C ASP A 314 2.29 8.52 13.93
N GLY A 315 1.90 7.57 14.81
CA GLY A 315 0.87 6.57 14.53
C GLY A 315 1.34 5.40 13.65
N ILE A 316 2.65 5.20 13.46
CA ILE A 316 3.20 4.05 12.74
C ILE A 316 4.00 3.19 13.73
N LEU A 317 3.70 1.89 13.80
CA LEU A 317 4.46 0.97 14.67
C LEU A 317 5.95 0.93 14.25
N PRO A 318 6.90 1.14 15.18
CA PRO A 318 8.30 1.34 14.83
C PRO A 318 9.05 0.03 14.60
N ILE A 319 10.11 0.12 13.79
CA ILE A 319 11.27 -0.77 13.90
C ILE A 319 12.49 0.03 14.38
N SER A 320 12.82 1.11 13.69
CA SER A 320 13.94 1.99 14.04
C SER A 320 13.76 3.33 13.32
N ALA A 321 13.58 4.41 14.09
CA ALA A 321 13.30 5.74 13.54
C ALA A 321 14.38 6.25 12.56
N ILE A 322 15.64 5.80 12.69
CA ILE A 322 16.73 6.22 11.79
C ILE A 322 16.65 5.54 10.41
N PHE A 323 15.82 4.50 10.25
CA PHE A 323 15.66 3.77 9.00
C PHE A 323 14.23 3.77 8.47
N ASP A 324 13.24 3.85 9.36
CA ASP A 324 11.82 3.79 9.02
C ASP A 324 11.43 4.93 8.09
N THR A 325 10.86 4.55 6.93
CA THR A 325 10.27 5.51 5.99
C THR A 325 8.89 5.05 5.56
N PRO A 326 7.86 5.90 5.67
CA PRO A 326 6.57 5.67 5.03
C PRO A 326 6.73 5.56 3.51
N GLY A 327 5.88 4.75 2.86
CA GLY A 327 5.89 4.61 1.41
C GLY A 327 4.51 4.26 0.86
N VAL A 328 4.38 4.35 -0.46
CA VAL A 328 3.18 3.94 -1.21
C VAL A 328 3.59 2.98 -2.33
N LEU A 329 2.70 2.03 -2.62
CA LEU A 329 2.77 1.16 -3.77
C LEU A 329 1.64 1.50 -4.75
N ALA A 330 1.92 1.37 -6.05
CA ALA A 330 0.93 1.55 -7.10
C ALA A 330 1.23 0.66 -8.31
N ARG A 331 0.20 0.41 -9.13
CA ARG A 331 0.35 -0.20 -10.46
C ARG A 331 0.75 0.80 -11.55
N SER A 332 0.73 2.10 -11.26
CA SER A 332 0.97 3.16 -12.23
C SER A 332 2.09 4.08 -11.76
N ALA A 333 3.09 4.30 -12.62
CA ALA A 333 4.15 5.26 -12.39
C ALA A 333 3.60 6.69 -12.21
N ARG A 334 2.64 7.07 -13.07
CA ARG A 334 1.97 8.39 -13.02
C ARG A 334 1.18 8.59 -11.74
N LEU A 335 0.44 7.56 -11.30
CA LEU A 335 -0.28 7.64 -10.04
C LEU A 335 0.69 7.78 -8.85
N LEU A 336 1.79 7.02 -8.84
CA LEU A 336 2.78 7.11 -7.77
C LEU A 336 3.45 8.49 -7.73
N GLN A 337 3.79 9.06 -8.89
CA GLN A 337 4.28 10.44 -9.02
C GLN A 337 3.28 11.45 -8.45
N ALA A 338 2.00 11.34 -8.83
CA ALA A 338 0.95 12.24 -8.36
C ALA A 338 0.75 12.17 -6.83
N VAL A 339 0.84 10.97 -6.24
CA VAL A 339 0.85 10.79 -4.78
C VAL A 339 2.02 11.52 -4.15
N HIS A 340 3.26 11.19 -4.55
CA HIS A 340 4.46 11.66 -3.86
C HIS A 340 4.63 13.18 -3.96
N ARG A 341 4.33 13.79 -5.11
CA ARG A 341 4.43 15.25 -5.34
C ARG A 341 3.68 16.09 -4.31
N ARG A 342 2.59 15.57 -3.75
CA ARG A 342 1.75 16.28 -2.78
C ARG A 342 1.83 15.69 -1.36
N TRP A 343 2.49 14.56 -1.17
CA TRP A 343 2.53 13.87 0.12
C TRP A 343 3.50 14.52 1.12
N TYR A 344 4.63 15.02 0.62
CA TYR A 344 5.62 15.80 1.38
C TYR A 344 6.31 16.82 0.48
N PRO A 345 6.82 17.92 1.04
CA PRO A 345 7.63 18.85 0.27
C PRO A 345 8.96 18.19 -0.11
N ALA A 346 9.30 18.22 -1.39
CA ALA A 346 10.66 17.98 -1.85
C ALA A 346 11.05 19.06 -2.86
N LYS A 347 12.35 19.22 -3.07
CA LYS A 347 12.87 20.18 -4.03
C LYS A 347 12.43 19.79 -5.45
N VAL A 348 12.06 20.80 -6.22
CA VAL A 348 11.79 20.65 -7.67
C VAL A 348 13.11 20.80 -8.40
N TYR A 349 13.38 19.89 -9.33
CA TYR A 349 14.61 19.86 -10.11
C TYR A 349 14.28 19.95 -11.59
N THR A 350 15.15 20.62 -12.36
CA THR A 350 14.94 20.88 -13.79
C THR A 350 15.93 20.13 -14.69
N SER A 351 16.81 19.30 -14.12
CA SER A 351 17.78 18.50 -14.87
C SER A 351 18.05 17.16 -14.20
N TYR A 352 18.32 16.15 -15.01
CA TYR A 352 18.65 14.80 -14.56
C TYR A 352 20.16 14.54 -14.47
N PRO A 353 20.58 13.53 -13.68
CA PRO A 353 21.95 13.06 -13.66
C PRO A 353 22.51 12.69 -15.03
N LYS A 354 23.77 13.07 -15.25
CA LYS A 354 24.53 12.73 -16.48
C LYS A 354 25.53 11.58 -16.28
N ARG A 355 25.43 10.87 -15.16
CA ARG A 355 26.23 9.68 -14.86
C ARG A 355 25.34 8.58 -14.29
N ILE A 356 25.50 7.38 -14.82
CA ILE A 356 24.89 6.15 -14.30
C ILE A 356 26.01 5.26 -13.77
N VAL A 357 25.84 4.76 -12.55
CA VAL A 357 26.80 3.89 -11.88
C VAL A 357 26.20 2.52 -11.61
N LEU A 358 26.95 1.48 -11.97
CA LEU A 358 26.67 0.08 -11.64
C LEU A 358 27.73 -0.42 -10.63
N PRO A 359 27.41 -0.53 -9.33
CA PRO A 359 28.36 -1.04 -8.34
C PRO A 359 28.68 -2.52 -8.60
N ASP A 360 29.97 -2.87 -8.63
CA ASP A 360 30.46 -4.23 -8.89
C ASP A 360 29.98 -5.28 -7.87
N LEU A 361 29.50 -4.84 -6.70
CA LEU A 361 28.89 -5.69 -5.68
C LEU A 361 27.59 -6.38 -6.11
N PHE A 362 26.86 -5.82 -7.10
CA PHE A 362 25.53 -6.32 -7.48
C PHE A 362 25.43 -6.79 -8.93
N TRP A 363 26.49 -6.60 -9.71
CA TRP A 363 26.52 -6.90 -11.14
C TRP A 363 27.68 -7.84 -11.48
N PRO A 364 27.50 -8.81 -12.40
CA PRO A 364 26.23 -9.20 -13.02
C PRO A 364 25.30 -9.94 -12.03
N THR A 365 24.04 -10.15 -12.41
CA THR A 365 23.13 -10.96 -11.59
C THR A 365 23.60 -12.41 -11.52
N VAL A 366 23.34 -13.08 -10.39
CA VAL A 366 23.73 -14.49 -10.16
C VAL A 366 23.11 -15.44 -11.20
N ASN A 367 21.94 -15.09 -11.75
CA ASN A 367 21.31 -15.79 -12.86
C ASN A 367 21.26 -14.87 -14.09
N GLY A 368 22.05 -15.19 -15.11
CA GLY A 368 22.24 -14.36 -16.31
C GLY A 368 21.04 -14.33 -17.27
N THR A 369 20.01 -15.16 -17.05
CA THR A 369 18.87 -15.29 -17.96
C THR A 369 18.08 -13.99 -18.17
N SER A 370 18.09 -13.09 -17.19
CA SER A 370 17.44 -11.77 -17.26
C SER A 370 18.38 -10.61 -17.63
N MET A 371 19.69 -10.86 -17.83
CA MET A 371 20.67 -9.78 -18.08
C MET A 371 20.32 -8.95 -19.30
N HIS A 372 19.84 -9.58 -20.38
CA HIS A 372 19.44 -8.87 -21.60
C HIS A 372 18.33 -7.82 -21.36
N ILE A 373 17.45 -8.02 -20.37
CA ILE A 373 16.39 -7.07 -20.01
C ILE A 373 16.98 -5.89 -19.22
N PHE A 374 17.90 -6.16 -18.30
CA PHE A 374 18.64 -5.10 -17.60
C PHE A 374 19.51 -4.28 -18.56
N ASP A 375 20.28 -4.94 -19.43
CA ASP A 375 21.16 -4.28 -20.39
C ASP A 375 20.38 -3.39 -21.36
N SER A 376 19.22 -3.89 -21.83
CA SER A 376 18.31 -3.12 -22.68
C SER A 376 17.80 -1.86 -21.97
N PHE A 377 17.29 -2.00 -20.73
CA PHE A 377 16.80 -0.86 -19.96
C PHE A 377 17.91 0.15 -19.66
N ILE A 378 19.07 -0.32 -19.17
CA ILE A 378 20.20 0.54 -18.81
C ILE A 378 20.71 1.32 -20.03
N SER A 379 20.79 0.67 -21.20
CA SER A 379 21.22 1.31 -22.45
C SER A 379 20.23 2.38 -22.92
N GLN A 380 18.92 2.09 -22.86
CA GLN A 380 17.87 3.06 -23.19
C GLN A 380 17.87 4.24 -22.21
N LEU A 381 18.02 3.99 -20.91
CA LEU A 381 18.12 5.03 -19.89
C LEU A 381 19.35 5.92 -20.09
N ALA A 382 20.53 5.33 -20.35
CA ALA A 382 21.75 6.09 -20.61
C ALA A 382 21.61 6.99 -21.84
N THR A 383 20.94 6.48 -22.89
CA THR A 383 20.64 7.25 -24.10
C THR A 383 19.65 8.37 -23.83
N PHE A 384 18.55 8.08 -23.13
CA PHE A 384 17.51 9.05 -22.76
C PHE A 384 18.08 10.21 -21.94
N LEU A 385 18.96 9.88 -20.98
CA LEU A 385 19.58 10.87 -20.12
C LEU A 385 20.79 11.56 -20.76
N ASP A 386 21.30 11.09 -21.90
CA ASP A 386 22.62 11.47 -22.43
C ASP A 386 23.68 11.37 -21.31
N ALA A 387 23.74 10.20 -20.67
CA ALA A 387 24.53 9.96 -19.46
C ALA A 387 25.66 8.94 -19.69
N ASN A 388 26.78 9.16 -19.02
CA ASN A 388 27.90 8.21 -19.03
C ASN A 388 27.63 7.02 -18.11
N LEU A 389 27.67 5.81 -18.66
CA LEU A 389 27.52 4.54 -17.93
C LEU A 389 28.89 4.04 -17.45
N THR A 390 29.03 3.84 -16.14
CA THR A 390 30.29 3.39 -15.51
C THR A 390 30.06 2.27 -14.51
N THR A 391 30.98 1.30 -14.48
CA THR A 391 31.07 0.36 -13.36
C THR A 391 31.83 1.01 -12.21
N PHE A 392 31.50 0.65 -10.97
CA PHE A 392 32.11 1.23 -9.76
C PHE A 392 32.63 0.16 -8.84
N ASN A 393 33.94 0.23 -8.56
CA ASN A 393 34.60 -0.67 -7.60
C ASN A 393 34.33 -0.20 -6.17
N ALA A 394 33.31 -0.77 -5.54
CA ALA A 394 32.86 -0.32 -4.23
C ALA A 394 33.87 -0.64 -3.13
N ASN A 395 34.54 -1.79 -3.20
CA ASN A 395 35.54 -2.19 -2.20
C ASN A 395 36.73 -1.23 -2.20
N ALA A 396 37.33 -0.97 -3.37
CA ALA A 396 38.50 -0.10 -3.48
C ALA A 396 38.18 1.35 -3.05
N SER A 397 37.02 1.86 -3.46
CA SER A 397 36.56 3.20 -3.07
C SER A 397 36.34 3.30 -1.57
N PHE A 398 35.62 2.35 -0.97
CA PHE A 398 35.33 2.35 0.45
C PHE A 398 36.59 2.19 1.31
N ASN A 399 37.49 1.29 0.91
CA ASN A 399 38.77 1.07 1.59
C ASN A 399 39.63 2.33 1.59
N THR A 400 39.66 3.04 0.46
CA THR A 400 40.35 4.33 0.34
C THR A 400 39.73 5.39 1.26
N TYR A 401 38.40 5.48 1.29
CA TYR A 401 37.68 6.47 2.11
C TYR A 401 37.85 6.23 3.62
N THR A 402 37.81 4.96 4.04
CA THR A 402 37.85 4.58 5.46
C THR A 402 39.24 4.24 5.99
N ASN A 403 40.25 4.16 5.11
CA ASN A 403 41.57 3.64 5.42
C ASN A 403 41.51 2.22 6.03
N THR A 404 40.68 1.35 5.44
CA THR A 404 40.50 -0.06 5.84
C THR A 404 40.77 -1.00 4.66
N SER A 405 40.76 -2.31 4.90
CA SER A 405 40.88 -3.34 3.86
C SER A 405 39.67 -4.28 3.77
N GLU A 406 38.57 -3.98 4.47
CA GLU A 406 37.44 -4.90 4.67
C GLU A 406 36.38 -4.83 3.56
N GLY A 407 36.27 -3.69 2.85
CA GLY A 407 35.15 -3.38 1.96
C GLY A 407 33.85 -3.08 2.72
N PRO A 408 32.85 -2.45 2.08
CA PRO A 408 31.65 -1.98 2.75
C PRO A 408 30.77 -3.12 3.28
N ALA A 409 30.71 -4.27 2.58
CA ALA A 409 29.89 -5.40 3.01
C ALA A 409 30.38 -6.01 4.33
N SER A 410 31.68 -6.29 4.45
CA SER A 410 32.27 -6.81 5.69
C SER A 410 32.23 -5.77 6.81
N TYR A 411 32.52 -4.51 6.49
CA TYR A 411 32.50 -3.41 7.46
C TYR A 411 31.11 -3.22 8.08
N ILE A 412 30.05 -3.23 7.26
CA ILE A 412 28.67 -3.14 7.76
C ILE A 412 28.31 -4.38 8.59
N GLY A 413 28.61 -5.59 8.12
CA GLY A 413 28.40 -6.82 8.92
C GLY A 413 26.98 -6.91 9.50
N SER A 414 26.84 -7.03 10.83
CA SER A 414 25.56 -7.12 11.53
C SER A 414 24.91 -5.76 11.88
N THR A 415 25.51 -4.64 11.47
CA THR A 415 25.11 -3.27 11.87
C THR A 415 23.60 -3.02 11.79
N TYR A 416 22.98 -3.35 10.65
CA TYR A 416 21.53 -3.19 10.46
C TYR A 416 20.71 -3.94 11.51
N SER A 417 21.04 -5.22 11.75
CA SER A 417 20.33 -6.05 12.73
C SER A 417 20.56 -5.58 14.16
N ASP A 418 21.77 -5.16 14.49
CA ASP A 418 22.12 -4.73 15.83
C ASP A 418 21.35 -3.47 16.22
N ILE A 419 21.17 -2.54 15.28
CA ILE A 419 20.32 -1.35 15.47
C ILE A 419 18.84 -1.74 15.55
N THR A 420 18.32 -2.39 14.50
CA THR A 420 16.87 -2.62 14.37
C THR A 420 16.31 -3.55 15.46
N ASN A 421 17.09 -4.53 15.91
CA ASN A 421 16.66 -5.39 17.01
C ASN A 421 16.57 -4.62 18.33
N VAL A 422 17.58 -3.80 18.65
CA VAL A 422 17.61 -3.01 19.89
C VAL A 422 16.53 -1.95 19.90
N ASP A 423 16.41 -1.17 18.83
CA ASP A 423 15.42 -0.09 18.72
C ASP A 423 14.01 -0.65 18.83
N GLN A 424 13.65 -1.66 18.04
CA GLN A 424 12.29 -2.18 18.07
C GLN A 424 11.94 -2.85 19.40
N TYR A 425 12.89 -3.58 19.99
CA TYR A 425 12.65 -4.20 21.29
C TYR A 425 12.42 -3.14 22.38
N ARG A 426 13.20 -2.05 22.35
CA ARG A 426 13.04 -0.91 23.27
C ARG A 426 11.72 -0.18 23.05
N ASP A 427 11.41 0.17 21.81
CA ASP A 427 10.35 1.12 21.47
C ASP A 427 8.97 0.45 21.31
N LEU A 428 8.93 -0.86 21.09
CA LEU A 428 7.69 -1.63 20.92
C LEU A 428 7.65 -2.88 21.81
N GLY A 429 8.68 -3.73 21.76
CA GLY A 429 8.63 -5.07 22.36
C GLY A 429 8.50 -5.08 23.89
N LEU A 430 9.30 -4.27 24.59
CA LEU A 430 9.28 -4.13 26.04
C LEU A 430 7.95 -3.52 26.53
N PRO A 431 7.52 -2.32 26.06
CA PRO A 431 6.23 -1.74 26.44
C PRO A 431 5.06 -2.67 26.16
N PHE A 432 5.04 -3.33 25.00
CA PHE A 432 3.99 -4.29 24.66
C PHE A 432 3.89 -5.42 25.68
N ARG A 433 5.02 -6.06 26.00
CA ARG A 433 5.05 -7.18 26.94
C ARG A 433 4.56 -6.76 28.32
N GLU A 434 5.02 -5.62 28.83
CA GLU A 434 4.66 -5.10 30.15
C GLU A 434 3.17 -4.77 30.25
N GLN A 435 2.65 -4.03 29.26
CA GLN A 435 1.23 -3.67 29.21
C GLN A 435 0.33 -4.90 29.06
N TYR A 436 0.72 -5.88 28.25
CA TYR A 436 -0.05 -7.11 28.07
C TYR A 436 -0.11 -7.94 29.36
N ILE A 437 1.02 -8.07 30.09
CA ILE A 437 1.06 -8.76 31.38
C ILE A 437 0.19 -8.01 32.40
N ALA A 438 0.28 -6.68 32.46
CA ALA A 438 -0.52 -5.88 33.36
C ALA A 438 -2.03 -6.04 33.11
N LYS A 439 -2.45 -6.12 31.83
CA LYS A 439 -3.87 -6.24 31.44
C LYS A 439 -4.42 -7.67 31.59
N PHE A 440 -3.62 -8.68 31.24
CA PHE A 440 -4.11 -10.07 31.08
C PHE A 440 -3.48 -11.09 32.04
N GLY A 441 -2.53 -10.68 32.89
CA GLY A 441 -1.88 -11.56 33.87
C GLY A 441 -0.97 -12.64 33.29
N ARG A 442 -0.62 -12.56 32.00
CA ARG A 442 0.24 -13.53 31.29
C ARG A 442 1.06 -12.85 30.20
N ALA A 443 2.15 -13.48 29.75
CA ALA A 443 2.96 -12.96 28.64
C ALA A 443 2.21 -13.08 27.30
N PRO A 444 2.41 -12.14 26.35
CA PRO A 444 1.88 -12.26 25.00
C PRO A 444 2.66 -13.30 24.17
N TYR A 445 2.06 -13.73 23.07
CA TYR A 445 2.73 -14.53 22.05
C TYR A 445 3.28 -13.64 20.94
N TRP A 446 4.45 -13.99 20.42
CA TRP A 446 5.01 -13.53 19.16
C TRP A 446 5.75 -14.68 18.49
N ASN A 447 5.86 -14.63 17.17
CA ASN A 447 6.37 -15.71 16.35
C ASN A 447 7.89 -15.94 16.54
N PRO A 448 8.44 -17.04 16.01
CA PRO A 448 9.87 -17.35 16.14
C PRO A 448 10.80 -16.24 15.62
N GLN A 449 10.45 -15.54 14.54
CA GLN A 449 11.25 -14.45 13.97
C GLN A 449 11.40 -13.28 14.94
N THR A 450 10.26 -12.78 15.43
CA THR A 450 10.19 -11.68 16.41
C THR A 450 10.91 -12.07 17.69
N ARG A 451 10.69 -13.30 18.17
CA ARG A 451 11.37 -13.84 19.36
C ARG A 451 12.88 -13.86 19.21
N ALA A 452 13.41 -14.35 18.09
CA ALA A 452 14.84 -14.43 17.88
C ALA A 452 15.50 -13.04 17.87
N ARG A 453 14.86 -12.05 17.24
CA ARG A 453 15.32 -10.67 17.20
C ARG A 453 15.30 -10.00 18.57
N TRP A 454 14.20 -10.10 19.30
CA TRP A 454 14.08 -9.49 20.63
C TRP A 454 14.94 -10.20 21.70
N ASN A 455 15.14 -11.51 21.60
CA ASN A 455 16.10 -12.22 22.46
C ASN A 455 17.54 -11.76 22.20
N ARG A 456 17.91 -11.54 20.92
CA ARG A 456 19.21 -10.94 20.58
C ARG A 456 19.32 -9.54 21.14
N ALA A 457 18.30 -8.69 20.97
CA ALA A 457 18.27 -7.33 21.50
C ALA A 457 18.53 -7.30 23.02
N ALA A 458 17.89 -8.19 23.78
CA ALA A 458 18.03 -8.28 25.23
C ALA A 458 19.43 -8.72 25.71
N THR A 459 20.24 -9.32 24.83
CA THR A 459 21.58 -9.83 25.15
C THR A 459 22.70 -9.06 24.46
N LEU A 460 22.36 -8.13 23.55
CA LEU A 460 23.34 -7.38 22.79
C LEU A 460 24.03 -6.33 23.68
N PRO A 461 25.38 -6.27 23.72
CA PRO A 461 26.09 -5.23 24.44
C PRO A 461 25.76 -3.83 23.90
N THR A 462 25.67 -2.83 24.79
CA THR A 462 25.48 -1.42 24.39
C THR A 462 26.58 -0.92 23.44
N SER A 463 27.79 -1.45 23.57
CA SER A 463 28.91 -1.15 22.65
C SER A 463 28.60 -1.61 21.21
N SER A 464 27.95 -2.76 21.02
CA SER A 464 27.57 -3.25 19.69
C SER A 464 26.60 -2.30 18.99
N TYR A 465 25.59 -1.80 19.71
CA TYR A 465 24.67 -0.79 19.18
C TYR A 465 25.40 0.50 18.82
N THR A 466 26.26 1.00 19.71
CA THR A 466 27.02 2.24 19.48
C THR A 466 27.94 2.12 18.26
N THR A 467 28.69 1.03 18.14
CA THR A 467 29.52 0.74 16.97
C THR A 467 28.69 0.60 15.70
N ALA A 468 27.52 -0.04 15.76
CA ALA A 468 26.63 -0.13 14.61
C ALA A 468 26.19 1.25 14.13
N ILE A 469 25.79 2.15 15.03
CA ILE A 469 25.44 3.54 14.70
C ILE A 469 26.61 4.28 14.04
N GLU A 470 27.83 4.13 14.56
CA GLU A 470 29.03 4.73 13.98
C GLU A 470 29.31 4.19 12.57
N ARG A 471 29.24 2.87 12.38
CA ARG A 471 29.44 2.22 11.07
C ARG A 471 28.40 2.68 10.05
N THR A 472 27.14 2.81 10.45
CA THR A 472 26.08 3.37 9.59
C THR A 472 26.42 4.79 9.15
N LYS A 473 26.86 5.66 10.07
CA LYS A 473 27.26 7.04 9.74
C LYS A 473 28.43 7.07 8.75
N THR A 474 29.46 6.26 8.98
CA THR A 474 30.62 6.18 8.08
C THR A 474 30.21 5.72 6.67
N PHE A 475 29.39 4.67 6.58
CA PHE A 475 28.88 4.20 5.29
C PHE A 475 28.02 5.25 4.60
N GLN A 476 27.14 5.92 5.36
CA GLN A 476 26.28 6.98 4.86
C GLN A 476 27.10 8.14 4.27
N SER A 477 28.11 8.62 4.99
CA SER A 477 29.00 9.68 4.50
C SER A 477 29.74 9.26 3.24
N TRP A 478 30.36 8.07 3.23
CA TRP A 478 31.04 7.56 2.03
C TRP A 478 30.11 7.52 0.82
N PHE A 479 28.93 6.91 0.96
CA PHE A 479 28.02 6.71 -0.17
C PHE A 479 27.50 8.05 -0.70
N ARG A 480 27.12 8.96 0.20
CA ARG A 480 26.59 10.27 -0.18
C ARG A 480 27.65 11.16 -0.80
N GLU A 481 28.85 11.22 -0.22
CA GLU A 481 29.92 12.09 -0.72
C GLU A 481 30.54 11.56 -2.02
N THR A 482 30.66 10.23 -2.17
CA THR A 482 31.38 9.62 -3.30
C THR A 482 30.47 9.30 -4.48
N LEU A 483 29.28 8.77 -4.22
CA LEU A 483 28.38 8.26 -5.26
C LEU A 483 27.26 9.25 -5.57
N THR A 484 26.66 9.84 -4.55
CA THR A 484 25.41 10.60 -4.68
C THR A 484 25.45 11.99 -4.02
N PRO A 485 26.42 12.87 -4.36
CA PRO A 485 26.57 14.16 -3.68
C PRO A 485 25.45 15.14 -4.02
N THR A 486 24.89 15.11 -5.24
CA THR A 486 23.82 16.04 -5.67
C THR A 486 22.80 15.34 -6.57
N CYS A 487 21.68 16.00 -6.87
CA CYS A 487 20.64 15.44 -7.73
C CYS A 487 21.02 15.38 -9.20
N GLU A 488 22.04 16.14 -9.62
CA GLU A 488 22.59 16.16 -10.97
C GLU A 488 23.82 15.25 -11.11
N SER A 489 24.29 14.67 -10.00
CA SER A 489 25.55 13.93 -10.00
C SER A 489 25.41 12.55 -10.61
N THR A 490 24.58 11.67 -10.07
CA THR A 490 24.63 10.23 -10.40
C THR A 490 23.33 9.50 -10.04
N LEU A 491 22.90 8.61 -10.94
CA LEU A 491 21.99 7.51 -10.61
C LEU A 491 22.78 6.25 -10.33
N VAL A 492 22.50 5.58 -9.21
CA VAL A 492 23.06 4.26 -8.90
C VAL A 492 21.99 3.22 -9.19
N LEU A 493 22.30 2.25 -10.06
CA LEU A 493 21.38 1.18 -10.42
C LEU A 493 21.85 -0.17 -9.90
N TYR A 494 20.89 -0.98 -9.47
CA TYR A 494 21.14 -2.36 -9.06
C TYR A 494 19.94 -3.25 -9.42
N PRO A 495 20.16 -4.56 -9.64
CA PRO A 495 19.07 -5.48 -9.92
C PRO A 495 18.26 -5.67 -8.64
N MET A 496 17.07 -5.06 -8.57
CA MET A 496 16.19 -5.23 -7.43
C MET A 496 15.65 -6.67 -7.42
N GLY A 497 15.11 -7.14 -8.54
CA GLY A 497 14.67 -8.52 -8.71
C GLY A 497 14.91 -9.03 -10.12
N ALA A 498 15.62 -10.14 -10.25
CA ALA A 498 15.95 -10.76 -11.53
C ALA A 498 14.87 -11.76 -12.02
N GLY A 499 13.65 -11.71 -11.46
CA GLY A 499 12.61 -12.70 -11.73
C GLY A 499 12.98 -14.11 -11.26
N THR A 500 13.64 -14.23 -10.11
CA THR A 500 14.02 -15.53 -9.51
C THR A 500 12.83 -16.13 -8.77
N GLU A 501 12.63 -17.44 -8.91
CA GLU A 501 11.62 -18.21 -8.20
C GLU A 501 11.89 -18.16 -6.69
N ASP A 502 10.87 -17.84 -5.90
CA ASP A 502 10.92 -17.86 -4.44
C ASP A 502 9.64 -18.51 -3.93
N TYR A 503 9.56 -19.84 -4.02
CA TYR A 503 8.34 -20.56 -3.72
C TYR A 503 7.93 -20.45 -2.24
N ARG A 504 6.63 -20.27 -2.02
CA ARG A 504 6.03 -20.10 -0.68
C ARG A 504 6.07 -21.36 0.19
N ASP A 505 6.43 -22.52 -0.35
CA ASP A 505 6.51 -23.84 0.31
C ASP A 505 7.96 -24.28 0.63
N ILE A 506 8.94 -23.39 0.46
CA ILE A 506 10.35 -23.65 0.83
C ILE A 506 10.54 -23.55 2.34
N TYR A 507 10.80 -24.68 2.99
CA TYR A 507 11.16 -24.73 4.41
C TYR A 507 12.51 -24.06 4.70
N THR A 508 12.58 -23.33 5.80
CA THR A 508 13.79 -22.64 6.26
C THR A 508 14.25 -23.14 7.62
N THR A 509 15.53 -22.90 7.93
CA THR A 509 16.07 -23.15 9.28
C THR A 509 15.51 -22.15 10.29
N ALA A 510 15.54 -22.52 11.57
CA ALA A 510 15.11 -21.65 12.65
C ALA A 510 15.84 -20.27 12.61
N PRO A 511 15.14 -19.16 12.93
CA PRO A 511 15.73 -17.83 12.88
C PRO A 511 16.79 -17.59 13.97
N GLY A 512 17.91 -16.98 13.57
CA GLY A 512 19.05 -16.70 14.46
C GLY A 512 19.13 -15.27 15.01
N GLY A 513 18.19 -14.38 14.67
CA GLY A 513 18.20 -12.98 15.11
C GLY A 513 19.14 -12.05 14.31
N ILE A 514 20.04 -12.62 13.48
CA ILE A 514 20.91 -11.89 12.55
C ILE A 514 20.27 -11.94 11.15
N PHE A 515 19.92 -10.77 10.63
CA PHE A 515 19.28 -10.58 9.33
C PHE A 515 19.97 -9.49 8.53
N ALA A 516 19.97 -9.67 7.20
CA ALA A 516 20.61 -8.72 6.29
C ALA A 516 22.06 -8.39 6.72
N ALA A 517 22.78 -9.38 7.25
CA ALA A 517 24.21 -9.22 7.52
C ALA A 517 24.96 -9.07 6.20
N GLY A 518 25.94 -8.16 6.17
CA GLY A 518 26.62 -7.75 4.94
C GLY A 518 25.94 -6.53 4.31
N LEU A 519 25.94 -6.47 2.97
CA LEU A 519 25.35 -5.37 2.21
C LEU A 519 24.61 -5.90 0.97
N PRO A 520 23.42 -6.52 1.13
CA PRO A 520 22.57 -6.82 -0.02
C PRO A 520 22.11 -5.51 -0.68
N GLY A 521 21.82 -5.53 -1.99
CA GLY A 521 21.59 -4.32 -2.79
C GLY A 521 20.51 -3.39 -2.21
N ASN A 522 19.42 -3.97 -1.70
CA ASN A 522 18.33 -3.22 -1.07
C ASN A 522 18.71 -2.54 0.26
N GLN A 523 19.84 -2.87 0.90
CA GLN A 523 20.26 -2.23 2.15
C GLN A 523 21.08 -0.95 1.93
N MET A 524 21.59 -0.70 0.72
CA MET A 524 22.40 0.49 0.44
C MET A 524 21.65 1.79 0.74
N SER A 525 20.46 1.96 0.15
CA SER A 525 19.64 3.16 0.32
C SER A 525 19.08 3.31 1.72
N VAL A 526 18.94 2.21 2.46
CA VAL A 526 18.58 2.23 3.89
C VAL A 526 19.70 2.85 4.71
N LEU A 527 20.90 2.27 4.61
CA LEU A 527 22.06 2.70 5.38
C LEU A 527 22.55 4.09 4.95
N ALA A 528 22.39 4.45 3.68
CA ALA A 528 22.72 5.78 3.17
C ALA A 528 21.61 6.83 3.38
N ALA A 529 20.42 6.42 3.84
CA ALA A 529 19.23 7.27 4.00
C ALA A 529 18.79 7.98 2.70
N LEU A 530 18.81 7.25 1.59
CA LEU A 530 18.58 7.76 0.24
C LEU A 530 17.22 7.33 -0.33
N PRO A 531 16.66 8.12 -1.27
CA PRO A 531 15.51 7.68 -2.03
C PRO A 531 15.91 6.57 -3.02
N ASP A 532 15.02 5.59 -3.18
CA ASP A 532 15.26 4.39 -3.99
C ASP A 532 13.95 3.88 -4.59
N TYR A 533 13.88 3.92 -5.92
CA TYR A 533 12.70 3.62 -6.70
C TYR A 533 12.80 2.22 -7.34
N THR A 534 11.87 1.32 -7.00
CA THR A 534 11.67 0.05 -7.70
C THR A 534 10.82 0.22 -8.95
N ILE A 535 11.37 -0.16 -10.10
CA ILE A 535 10.71 -0.03 -11.41
C ILE A 535 10.59 -1.42 -12.06
N PRO A 536 9.38 -1.88 -12.44
CA PRO A 536 9.22 -3.05 -13.30
C PRO A 536 9.66 -2.74 -14.73
N ILE A 537 10.60 -3.54 -15.25
CA ILE A 537 11.26 -3.30 -16.54
C ILE A 537 11.09 -4.46 -17.54
N GLY A 538 10.46 -5.56 -17.12
CA GLY A 538 10.19 -6.71 -17.97
C GLY A 538 9.77 -7.94 -17.18
N GLU A 539 9.57 -9.06 -17.86
CA GLU A 539 9.29 -10.34 -17.22
C GLU A 539 10.28 -11.42 -17.70
N ARG A 540 10.57 -12.39 -16.84
CA ARG A 540 11.33 -13.60 -17.18
C ARG A 540 10.40 -14.80 -17.24
N THR A 541 10.43 -15.54 -18.33
CA THR A 541 9.76 -16.85 -18.42
C THR A 541 10.52 -17.92 -17.62
N TYR A 542 9.79 -18.77 -16.92
CA TYR A 542 10.31 -19.95 -16.23
C TYR A 542 9.33 -21.11 -16.31
N PHE A 543 9.81 -22.34 -16.16
CA PHE A 543 8.93 -23.50 -16.04
C PHE A 543 8.51 -23.68 -14.58
N SER A 544 7.23 -23.49 -14.28
CA SER A 544 6.74 -23.65 -12.91
C SER A 544 6.57 -25.13 -12.56
N ARG A 545 7.14 -25.52 -11.41
CA ARG A 545 6.87 -26.84 -10.80
C ARG A 545 5.47 -26.99 -10.20
N VAL A 546 4.70 -25.91 -10.11
CA VAL A 546 3.36 -25.90 -9.52
C VAL A 546 2.30 -26.05 -10.60
N THR A 547 2.40 -25.29 -11.69
CA THR A 547 1.45 -25.36 -12.81
C THR A 547 1.90 -26.28 -13.94
N GLU A 548 3.12 -26.81 -13.86
CA GLU A 548 3.74 -27.68 -14.88
C GLU A 548 3.74 -27.08 -16.29
N ARG A 549 3.82 -25.75 -16.37
CA ARG A 549 3.88 -24.99 -17.61
C ARG A 549 4.80 -23.78 -17.47
N ASN A 550 5.05 -23.11 -18.59
CA ASN A 550 5.76 -21.85 -18.59
C ASN A 550 4.89 -20.75 -17.98
N GLU A 551 5.44 -20.05 -16.99
CA GLU A 551 4.87 -18.87 -16.33
C GLU A 551 5.90 -17.72 -16.42
N THR A 552 5.52 -16.52 -16.00
CA THR A 552 6.41 -15.36 -15.99
C THR A 552 6.57 -14.75 -14.60
N LEU A 553 7.75 -14.19 -14.32
CA LEU A 553 8.03 -13.44 -13.10
C LEU A 553 8.52 -12.03 -13.40
N PRO A 554 8.14 -11.03 -12.58
CA PRO A 554 8.61 -9.67 -12.74
C PRO A 554 10.13 -9.54 -12.65
N ILE A 555 10.71 -8.75 -13.53
CA ILE A 555 12.06 -8.22 -13.44
C ILE A 555 11.95 -6.75 -13.08
N THR A 556 12.66 -6.37 -12.01
CA THR A 556 12.63 -5.01 -11.49
C THR A 556 14.04 -4.48 -11.23
N ILE A 557 14.22 -3.19 -11.44
CA ILE A 557 15.48 -2.48 -11.18
C ILE A 557 15.28 -1.46 -10.06
N GLY A 558 16.28 -1.32 -9.18
CA GLY A 558 16.33 -0.27 -8.18
C GLY A 558 17.12 0.91 -8.71
N MET A 559 16.57 2.12 -8.54
CA MET A 559 17.18 3.38 -8.96
C MET A 559 17.34 4.31 -7.77
N VAL A 560 18.59 4.53 -7.36
CA VAL A 560 18.97 5.35 -6.20
C VAL A 560 19.50 6.70 -6.66
N ALA A 561 19.05 7.77 -6.02
CA ALA A 561 19.55 9.13 -6.20
C ALA A 561 20.03 9.75 -4.89
N ALA A 562 20.55 10.97 -4.95
CA ALA A 562 20.96 11.70 -3.76
C ALA A 562 19.77 12.05 -2.84
N ALA A 563 20.08 12.35 -1.57
CA ALA A 563 19.08 12.70 -0.58
C ALA A 563 18.32 13.97 -1.00
N GLY A 564 16.98 13.90 -0.94
CA GLY A 564 16.08 14.97 -1.33
C GLY A 564 15.71 15.01 -2.82
N CYS A 565 16.24 14.10 -3.64
CA CYS A 565 15.94 14.01 -5.08
C CYS A 565 14.71 13.13 -5.39
N ASP A 566 13.85 12.91 -4.40
CA ASP A 566 12.68 12.04 -4.48
C ASP A 566 11.75 12.39 -5.65
N HIS A 567 11.41 13.68 -5.79
CA HIS A 567 10.54 14.15 -6.88
C HIS A 567 11.24 14.07 -8.24
N MET A 568 12.56 14.23 -8.30
CA MET A 568 13.34 14.03 -9.52
C MET A 568 13.24 12.58 -10.00
N LEU A 569 13.38 11.61 -9.10
CA LEU A 569 13.21 10.19 -9.45
C LEU A 569 11.79 9.89 -9.93
N MET A 570 10.77 10.45 -9.27
CA MET A 570 9.37 10.30 -9.67
C MET A 570 9.10 10.86 -11.06
N ASP A 571 9.64 12.05 -11.35
CA ASP A 571 9.51 12.72 -12.63
C ASP A 571 10.22 11.94 -13.73
N LEU A 572 11.45 11.49 -13.47
CA LEU A 572 12.20 10.64 -14.39
C LEU A 572 11.44 9.37 -14.74
N VAL A 573 10.93 8.62 -13.75
CA VAL A 573 10.23 7.36 -14.01
C VAL A 573 8.93 7.58 -14.80
N ALA A 574 8.21 8.67 -14.53
CA ALA A 574 7.02 9.03 -15.31
C ALA A 574 7.37 9.40 -16.76
N GLU A 575 8.46 10.13 -16.98
CA GLU A 575 8.92 10.48 -18.33
C GLU A 575 9.49 9.29 -19.11
N LEU A 576 10.12 8.33 -18.43
CA LEU A 576 10.50 7.05 -19.04
C LEU A 576 9.28 6.25 -19.51
N ALA A 577 8.16 6.35 -18.80
CA ALA A 577 6.90 5.76 -19.24
C ALA A 577 6.33 6.48 -20.47
N ASP A 578 6.34 7.82 -20.48
CA ASP A 578 5.89 8.59 -21.66
C ASP A 578 6.75 8.30 -22.91
N ALA A 579 8.06 8.09 -22.70
CA ALA A 579 9.00 7.75 -23.76
C ALA A 579 8.90 6.28 -24.22
N GLY A 580 8.06 5.46 -23.58
CA GLY A 580 7.89 4.04 -23.92
C GLY A 580 9.07 3.15 -23.55
N ILE A 581 10.01 3.63 -22.72
CA ILE A 581 11.14 2.85 -22.22
C ILE A 581 10.67 1.83 -21.16
N ILE A 582 9.58 2.16 -20.46
CA ILE A 582 8.84 1.27 -19.57
C ILE A 582 7.34 1.39 -19.87
N SER A 583 6.54 0.40 -19.45
CA SER A 583 5.09 0.36 -19.71
C SER A 583 4.27 1.48 -19.02
N GLY A 584 4.79 2.06 -17.93
CA GLY A 584 4.08 3.07 -17.14
C GLY A 584 2.97 2.53 -16.24
N ASP A 585 2.22 1.55 -16.72
CA ASP A 585 1.19 0.82 -15.98
C ASP A 585 1.44 -0.70 -16.04
N VAL A 586 1.05 -1.39 -14.97
CA VAL A 586 1.06 -2.86 -14.89
C VAL A 586 -0.33 -3.41 -14.58
N LYS A 587 -0.62 -4.61 -15.09
CA LYS A 587 -1.91 -5.30 -14.88
C LYS A 587 -1.93 -6.09 -13.58
N THR A 588 -3.13 -6.44 -13.11
CA THR A 588 -3.34 -7.47 -12.08
C THR A 588 -3.26 -8.88 -12.65
N GLY A 589 -3.02 -9.88 -11.81
CA GLY A 589 -3.03 -11.30 -12.18
C GLY A 589 -1.64 -11.91 -12.36
N SER A 590 -1.56 -13.02 -13.11
CA SER A 590 -0.33 -13.83 -13.25
C SER A 590 0.81 -13.13 -13.99
N SER A 591 0.50 -12.23 -14.92
CA SER A 591 1.49 -11.40 -15.63
C SER A 591 1.19 -9.92 -15.41
N MET A 592 2.24 -9.11 -15.45
CA MET A 592 2.18 -7.66 -15.30
C MET A 592 1.84 -6.92 -16.61
N TYR A 593 1.76 -7.61 -17.76
CA TYR A 593 1.51 -7.04 -19.08
C TYR A 593 0.26 -7.53 -19.80
#